data_AF-A0A7L1KR07-F1
#
_entry.id   AF-A0A7L1KR07-F1
#
_cell.length_a   1.000
_cell.length_b   1.000
_cell.length_c   1.000
_cell.angle_alpha   90.00
_cell.angle_beta   90.00
_cell.angle_gamma   90.00
#
_symmetry.space_group_name_H-M   'P 1'
#
loop_
_entity.id
_entity.type
_entity.pdbx_description
1 polymer ?
#
loop_
_entity_poly.entity_id
_entity_poly.type
_entity_poly.pdbx_seq_one_letter_code
_entity_poly.pdbx_strand_id
1 'polypeptide(L)'
;MAEAAWEATWKLPPALCPLFVFLFFTSVYLTILSLTALSVDRYLRAAFPLRYRRRRRVARPLAVAAAAVFWLAALAHCSVVYVAQ
;
A
#
# COMPACT_ATOMS: atom_id res chain seq x y z
N MET A 1 6.75 28.30 -6.68
CA MET A 1 6.79 26.98 -6.00
C MET A 1 8.15 26.35 -6.27
N ALA A 2 9.19 26.89 -5.60
CA ALA A 2 10.59 26.66 -5.91
C ALA A 2 11.28 25.78 -4.85
N GLU A 3 10.55 24.87 -4.20
CA GLU A 3 11.01 24.18 -2.99
C GLU A 3 11.12 22.65 -3.20
N ALA A 4 11.86 22.21 -4.23
CA ALA A 4 12.45 20.85 -4.31
C ALA A 4 13.31 20.67 -5.58
N ALA A 5 14.10 21.67 -5.97
CA ALA A 5 15.21 21.47 -6.90
C ALA A 5 16.43 21.00 -6.09
N TRP A 6 16.29 19.88 -5.36
CA TRP A 6 17.47 19.15 -4.93
C TRP A 6 18.18 18.70 -6.21
N GLU A 7 19.49 18.86 -6.29
CA GLU A 7 20.34 18.50 -7.43
C GLU A 7 19.78 17.29 -8.21
N ALA A 8 19.15 17.53 -9.36
CA ALA A 8 18.31 16.56 -10.07
C ALA A 8 19.11 15.45 -10.78
N THR A 9 20.21 15.01 -10.18
CA THR A 9 21.03 13.89 -10.62
C THR A 9 20.94 12.78 -9.59
N TRP A 10 20.30 11.68 -9.97
CA TRP A 10 20.18 10.47 -9.15
C TRP A 10 21.58 9.88 -8.90
N LYS A 11 22.10 10.02 -7.67
CA LYS A 11 23.45 9.57 -7.26
C LYS A 11 23.53 8.07 -6.95
N LEU A 12 22.38 7.41 -6.84
CA LEU A 12 22.27 5.97 -6.59
C LEU A 12 22.40 5.18 -7.90
N PRO A 13 22.61 3.86 -7.84
CA PRO A 13 22.52 2.98 -9.00
C PRO A 13 21.32 3.32 -9.89
N PRO A 14 21.50 3.32 -11.23
CA PRO A 14 20.45 3.71 -12.16
C PRO A 14 19.21 2.81 -12.05
N ALA A 15 19.37 1.56 -11.58
CA ALA A 15 18.25 0.64 -11.32
C ALA A 15 17.36 1.07 -10.14
N LEU A 16 17.87 1.85 -9.19
CA LEU A 16 17.11 2.26 -8.00
C LEU A 16 16.18 3.45 -8.27
N CYS A 17 16.44 4.26 -9.30
CA CYS A 17 15.59 5.38 -9.67
C CYS A 17 14.15 4.94 -10.05
N PRO A 18 13.96 4.06 -11.06
CA PRO A 18 12.62 3.58 -11.40
C PRO A 18 11.99 2.77 -10.25
N LEU A 19 12.82 2.13 -9.43
CA LEU A 19 12.37 1.34 -8.31
C LEU A 19 11.77 2.17 -7.18
N PHE A 20 12.43 3.27 -6.83
CA PHE A 20 11.95 4.18 -5.79
C PHE A 20 10.62 4.81 -6.20
N VAL A 21 10.52 5.20 -7.47
CA VAL A 21 9.27 5.70 -8.07
C VAL A 21 8.17 4.65 -7.98
N PHE A 22 8.46 3.40 -8.35
CA PHE A 22 7.51 2.29 -8.26
C PHE A 22 7.02 2.08 -6.81
N LEU A 23 7.94 1.95 -5.85
CA LEU A 23 7.59 1.78 -4.43
C LEU A 23 6.75 2.93 -3.89
N PHE A 24 7.07 4.17 -4.26
CA PHE A 24 6.34 5.34 -3.82
C PHE A 24 4.88 5.28 -4.28
N PHE A 25 4.65 5.06 -5.58
CA PHE A 25 3.29 4.96 -6.10
C PHE A 25 2.55 3.76 -5.51
N THR A 26 3.17 2.57 -5.47
CA THR A 26 2.56 1.38 -4.88
C THR A 26 2.15 1.62 -3.43
N SER A 27 3.02 2.18 -2.59
CA SER A 27 2.71 2.49 -1.18
C SER A 27 1.53 3.45 -1.03
N VAL A 28 1.48 4.51 -1.86
CA VAL A 28 0.38 5.47 -1.87
C VAL A 28 -0.93 4.79 -2.23
N TYR A 29 -0.97 3.98 -3.28
CA TYR A 29 -2.17 3.25 -3.69
C TYR A 29 -2.64 2.26 -2.62
N LEU A 30 -1.72 1.52 -2.00
CA LEU A 30 -2.03 0.57 -0.94
C LEU A 30 -2.65 1.26 0.27
N THR A 31 -2.12 2.42 0.65
CA THR A 31 -2.63 3.22 1.76
C THR A 31 -4.04 3.73 1.44
N ILE A 32 -4.24 4.31 0.25
CA ILE A 32 -5.56 4.81 -0.17
C ILE A 32 -6.59 3.68 -0.17
N LEU A 33 -6.29 2.54 -0.81
CA LEU A 33 -7.21 1.41 -0.89
C LEU A 33 -7.54 0.85 0.50
N SER A 34 -6.55 0.75 1.38
CA SER A 34 -6.74 0.29 2.76
C SER A 34 -7.65 1.24 3.56
N LEU A 35 -7.40 2.55 3.47
CA LEU A 35 -8.19 3.58 4.13
C LEU A 35 -9.62 3.61 3.61
N THR A 36 -9.81 3.49 2.30
CA THR A 36 -11.14 3.45 1.67
C THR A 36 -11.93 2.22 2.12
N ALA A 37 -11.27 1.07 2.23
CA ALA A 37 -11.92 -0.13 2.70
C ALA A 37 -12.27 -0.05 4.20
N LEU A 38 -11.40 0.56 5.02
CA LEU A 38 -11.66 0.79 6.44
C LEU A 38 -12.83 1.76 6.64
N SER A 39 -12.90 2.83 5.83
CA SER A 39 -13.97 3.83 5.91
C SER A 39 -15.33 3.23 5.54
N VAL A 40 -15.38 2.42 4.48
CA VAL A 40 -16.58 1.69 4.07
C VAL A 40 -17.01 0.69 5.15
N ASP A 41 -16.07 -0.02 5.78
CA ASP A 41 -16.38 -0.95 6.88
C ASP A 41 -17.03 -0.24 8.07
N ARG A 42 -16.45 0.89 8.49
CA ARG A 42 -16.98 1.71 9.59
C ARG A 42 -18.35 2.30 9.25
N TYR A 43 -18.53 2.78 8.03
CA TYR A 43 -19.80 3.31 7.55
C TYR A 43 -20.91 2.24 7.58
N LEU A 44 -20.62 1.04 7.08
CA LEU A 44 -21.58 -0.06 7.04
C LEU A 44 -21.94 -0.58 8.44
N ARG A 45 -21.01 -0.57 9.41
CA ARG A 45 -21.28 -0.90 10.81
C ARG A 45 -22.29 0.05 11.45
N ALA A 46 -22.12 1.35 11.21
CA ALA A 46 -22.95 2.40 11.79
C ALA A 46 -24.35 2.44 11.15
N ALA A 47 -24.42 2.39 9.83
CA ALA A 47 -25.68 2.50 9.11
C ALA A 47 -26.52 1.21 9.11
N PHE A 48 -25.91 0.01 9.11
CA PHE A 48 -26.62 -1.26 8.92
C PHE A 48 -26.15 -2.40 9.84
N PRO A 49 -26.40 -2.32 11.16
CA PRO A 49 -25.86 -3.27 12.16
C PRO A 49 -26.31 -4.74 11.95
N LEU A 50 -27.55 -4.98 11.51
CA LEU A 50 -28.09 -6.33 11.30
C LEU A 50 -27.52 -7.01 10.03
N ARG A 51 -27.37 -6.25 8.93
CA ARG A 51 -26.76 -6.77 7.68
C ARG A 51 -25.25 -6.93 7.82
N TYR A 52 -24.61 -6.10 8.66
CA TYR A 52 -23.19 -6.15 8.92
C TYR A 52 -22.74 -7.45 9.61
N ARG A 53 -23.53 -8.01 10.54
CA ARG A 53 -23.22 -9.31 11.17
C ARG A 53 -23.07 -10.44 10.16
N ARG A 54 -23.89 -10.47 9.09
CA ARG A 54 -23.76 -11.44 7.98
C ARG A 54 -22.55 -11.13 7.09
N ARG A 55 -22.18 -9.85 7.00
CA ARG A 55 -21.04 -9.33 6.22
C ARG A 55 -19.69 -9.39 6.94
N ARG A 56 -19.61 -9.81 8.21
CA ARG A 56 -18.34 -10.13 8.91
C ARG A 56 -17.46 -11.11 8.12
N ARG A 57 -18.06 -11.95 7.27
CA ARG A 57 -17.32 -12.83 6.34
C ARG A 57 -16.49 -12.04 5.30
N VAL A 58 -16.82 -10.77 5.05
CA VAL A 58 -16.17 -9.83 4.11
C VAL A 58 -15.14 -8.92 4.81
N ALA A 59 -15.21 -8.72 6.12
CA ALA A 59 -14.14 -8.04 6.87
C ALA A 59 -12.87 -8.92 6.99
N ARG A 60 -13.05 -10.25 7.02
CA ARG A 60 -11.95 -11.22 7.03
C ARG A 60 -11.07 -11.15 5.77
N PRO A 61 -11.59 -11.12 4.53
CA PRO A 61 -10.77 -10.99 3.33
C PRO A 61 -10.10 -9.62 3.22
N LEU A 62 -10.62 -8.56 3.84
CA LEU A 62 -9.91 -7.27 3.87
C LEU A 62 -8.66 -7.32 4.76
N ALA A 63 -8.77 -7.92 5.94
CA ALA A 63 -7.62 -8.15 6.81
C ALA A 63 -6.59 -9.07 6.14
N VAL A 64 -7.05 -10.10 5.42
CA VAL A 64 -6.18 -10.99 4.63
C VAL A 64 -5.56 -10.25 3.45
N ALA A 65 -6.28 -9.36 2.77
CA ALA A 65 -5.74 -8.56 1.66
C ALA A 65 -4.67 -7.58 2.15
N ALA A 66 -4.90 -6.90 3.28
CA ALA A 66 -3.90 -6.04 3.89
C ALA A 66 -2.65 -6.84 4.33
N ALA A 67 -2.84 -8.02 4.91
CA ALA A 67 -1.73 -8.91 5.26
C ALA A 67 -0.98 -9.39 4.00
N ALA A 68 -1.69 -9.81 2.95
CA ALA A 68 -1.09 -10.25 1.69
C ALA A 68 -0.31 -9.13 1.00
N VAL A 69 -0.84 -7.91 1.00
CA VAL A 69 -0.14 -6.71 0.54
C VAL A 69 1.16 -6.49 1.34
N PHE A 70 1.10 -6.63 2.66
CA PHE A 70 2.26 -6.47 3.53
C PHE A 70 3.34 -7.51 3.22
N TRP A 71 2.93 -8.77 3.01
CA TRP A 71 3.82 -9.85 2.58
C TRP A 71 4.43 -9.61 1.19
N LEU A 72 3.64 -9.14 0.22
CA LEU A 72 4.11 -8.83 -1.12
C LEU A 72 5.10 -7.66 -1.12
N ALA A 73 4.84 -6.62 -0.32
CA ALA A 73 5.76 -5.52 -0.13
C ALA A 73 7.08 -5.98 0.52
N ALA A 74 7.01 -6.85 1.53
CA ALA A 74 8.19 -7.42 2.18
C ALA A 74 9.01 -8.30 1.23
N LEU A 75 8.37 -9.17 0.43
CA LEU A 75 9.04 -9.99 -0.57
C LEU A 75 9.68 -9.15 -1.67
N ALA A 76 8.96 -8.14 -2.17
CA ALA A 76 9.48 -7.21 -3.17
C ALA A 76 10.71 -6.46 -2.61
N HIS A 77 10.65 -6.02 -1.36
CA HIS A 77 11.78 -5.38 -0.69
C HIS A 77 12.99 -6.32 -0.59
N CYS A 78 12.79 -7.56 -0.14
CA CYS A 78 13.86 -8.55 -0.05
C CYS A 78 14.44 -8.93 -1.42
N SER A 79 13.61 -9.07 -2.47
CA SER A 79 14.09 -9.39 -3.82
C SER A 79 14.91 -8.25 -4.42
N VAL A 80 14.53 -7.00 -4.14
CA VAL A 80 15.24 -5.83 -4.65
C VAL A 80 16.60 -5.68 -4.01
N VAL A 81 16.68 -5.88 -2.69
CA VAL A 81 17.96 -5.86 -1.97
C VAL A 81 18.89 -6.96 -2.50
N TYR A 82 18.35 -8.12 -2.90
CA TYR A 82 19.13 -9.21 -3.47
C TYR A 82 19.58 -8.97 -4.91
N VAL A 83 18.78 -8.28 -5.73
CA VAL A 83 19.08 -7.96 -7.13
C VAL A 83 19.95 -6.71 -7.28
N ALA A 84 19.97 -5.84 -6.25
CA ALA A 84 20.79 -4.64 -6.18
C ALA A 84 22.19 -4.87 -5.56
N GLN A 85 22.47 -6.10 -5.12
CA GLN A 85 23.80 -6.58 -4.73
C GLN A 85 24.47 -7.30 -5.91
#